data_AF-A0AAD9UKQ1-F1
#
_entry.id   AF-A0AAD9UKQ1-F1
#
_cell.length_a   1.000
_cell.length_b   1.000
_cell.length_c   1.000
_cell.angle_alpha   90.00
_cell.angle_beta   90.00
_cell.angle_gamma   90.00
#
_symmetry.space_group_name_H-M   'P 1'
#
loop_
_entity.id
_entity.type
_entity.pdbx_description
1 polymer ?
#
loop_
_entity_poly.entity_id
_entity_poly.type
_entity_poly.pdbx_seq_one_letter_code
_entity_poly.pdbx_strand_id
1 'polypeptide(L)'
;MDKQPATEPSGLSHTCRWTTRVPVIVVVVFVVVQFVYGLSLHHRWLGAVVMVERVVNVSSCRKEWFNQHVESRLENCPSVPPKLSGPIPVNTVERNWTAISRENSNVEPGGLWRPRDCMARHHVAIVVPYRDREWQLKVFVGHMHKFLEKQQLNYGIYIVEEALPTRFNRAMLMNIGYAEASKQANYSCYIFHDVDLLPEDDRNIYSCPDQPRHMSVAVDKFKYKY
;
A
#
# COMPACT_ATOMS: atom_id res chain seq x y z
N MET A 1 51.62 -1.31 5.53
CA MET A 1 51.24 -2.43 4.64
C MET A 1 49.94 -2.05 3.99
N ASP A 2 50.07 -1.38 2.85
CA ASP A 2 48.96 -0.94 2.02
C ASP A 2 48.20 -2.14 1.46
N LYS A 3 46.88 -2.15 1.66
CA LYS A 3 46.00 -3.06 0.92
C LYS A 3 45.51 -2.32 -0.33
N GLN A 4 45.90 -2.86 -1.47
CA GLN A 4 45.47 -2.48 -2.81
C GLN A 4 43.93 -2.54 -2.95
N PRO A 5 43.35 -1.68 -3.81
CA PRO A 5 41.91 -1.67 -4.09
C PRO A 5 41.50 -2.84 -4.98
N ALA A 6 40.37 -3.46 -4.67
CA ALA A 6 39.75 -4.46 -5.52
C ALA A 6 39.11 -3.80 -6.75
N THR A 7 39.43 -4.39 -7.90
CA THR A 7 39.02 -4.04 -9.26
C THR A 7 37.51 -4.09 -9.51
N GLU A 8 36.97 -3.09 -10.21
CA GLU A 8 35.63 -3.13 -10.82
C GLU A 8 35.58 -4.11 -12.00
N PRO A 9 34.50 -4.89 -12.18
CA PRO A 9 34.23 -5.55 -13.45
C PRO A 9 33.44 -4.61 -14.37
N SER A 10 33.98 -4.48 -15.58
CA SER A 10 33.47 -3.73 -16.70
C SER A 10 32.25 -4.40 -17.37
N GLY A 11 31.33 -3.56 -17.87
CA GLY A 11 30.45 -3.87 -18.97
C GLY A 11 29.09 -4.48 -18.62
N LEU A 12 28.02 -3.70 -18.83
CA LEU A 12 26.81 -4.09 -19.57
C LEU A 12 25.88 -2.87 -19.67
N SER A 13 25.94 -2.22 -20.82
CA SER A 13 25.00 -1.19 -21.25
C SER A 13 23.65 -1.85 -21.55
N HIS A 14 22.64 -1.63 -20.71
CA HIS A 14 21.25 -1.83 -21.12
C HIS A 14 20.37 -0.70 -20.59
N THR A 15 19.84 0.09 -21.52
CA THR A 15 18.86 1.14 -21.28
C THR A 15 17.53 0.50 -20.87
N CYS A 16 17.19 0.57 -19.57
CA CYS A 16 15.85 0.21 -19.10
C CYS A 16 14.85 1.31 -19.47
N ARG A 17 13.87 0.96 -20.31
CA ARG A 17 12.78 1.84 -20.70
C ARG A 17 11.58 1.65 -19.76
N TRP A 18 11.20 2.70 -19.05
CA TRP A 18 10.05 2.72 -18.14
C TRP A 18 8.76 3.02 -18.88
N THR A 19 7.70 2.25 -18.63
CA THR A 19 6.32 2.63 -18.97
C THR A 19 5.66 3.20 -17.71
N THR A 20 5.23 4.45 -17.79
CA THR A 20 4.66 5.22 -16.68
C THR A 20 3.20 4.86 -16.45
N ARG A 21 2.94 3.95 -15.51
CA ARG A 21 1.69 3.90 -14.72
C ARG A 21 2.10 3.72 -13.27
N VAL A 22 1.54 4.53 -12.37
CA VAL A 22 1.75 4.33 -10.92
C VAL A 22 1.12 2.97 -10.60
N PRO A 23 1.90 1.94 -10.24
CA PRO A 23 1.28 0.69 -9.87
C PRO A 23 0.84 0.87 -8.43
N VAL A 24 -0.46 1.00 -8.21
CA VAL A 24 -1.06 0.68 -6.92
C VAL A 24 -1.43 -0.80 -6.99
N ILE A 25 -1.26 -1.56 -5.90
CA ILE A 25 -1.74 -2.94 -5.87
C ILE A 25 -3.27 -2.90 -5.90
N VAL A 26 -3.84 -3.23 -7.05
CA VAL A 26 -5.28 -3.43 -7.22
C VAL A 26 -5.55 -4.93 -7.14
N VAL A 27 -6.36 -5.34 -6.16
CA VAL A 27 -6.85 -6.72 -6.03
C VAL A 27 -8.27 -6.74 -6.56
N VAL A 28 -8.48 -7.38 -7.72
CA VAL A 28 -9.82 -7.52 -8.31
C VAL A 28 -10.47 -8.81 -7.82
N VAL A 29 -11.67 -8.71 -7.26
CA VAL A 29 -12.44 -9.84 -6.72
C VAL A 29 -13.54 -10.27 -7.68
N PHE A 30 -13.50 -11.51 -8.16
CA PHE A 30 -14.61 -12.13 -8.90
C PHE A 30 -15.47 -12.97 -7.95
N VAL A 31 -16.74 -12.60 -7.78
CA VAL A 31 -17.73 -13.41 -7.04
C VAL A 31 -18.53 -14.23 -8.05
N VAL A 32 -18.24 -15.53 -8.16
CA VAL A 32 -19.05 -16.46 -8.97
C VAL A 32 -20.24 -16.92 -8.14
N VAL A 33 -21.44 -16.40 -8.43
CA VAL A 33 -22.69 -16.92 -7.86
C VAL A 33 -23.07 -18.20 -8.62
N GLN A 34 -22.91 -19.37 -8.00
CA GLN A 34 -23.44 -20.61 -8.57
C GLN A 34 -24.98 -20.60 -8.46
N PHE A 35 -25.67 -20.57 -9.59
CA PHE A 35 -27.08 -20.97 -9.67
C PHE A 35 -27.13 -22.50 -9.62
N VAL A 36 -27.58 -23.06 -8.50
CA VAL A 36 -27.89 -24.49 -8.41
C VAL A 36 -29.25 -24.72 -9.07
N TYR A 37 -29.24 -24.99 -10.38
CA TYR A 37 -30.33 -25.68 -11.05
C TYR A 37 -29.77 -26.93 -11.74
N GLY A 38 -30.06 -28.10 -11.16
CA GLY A 38 -30.01 -29.39 -11.85
C GLY A 38 -28.62 -30.00 -12.09
N LEU A 39 -28.26 -30.98 -11.23
CA LEU A 39 -27.60 -32.25 -11.59
C LEU A 39 -26.50 -32.21 -12.66
N SER A 40 -25.36 -31.60 -12.35
CA SER A 40 -24.03 -32.18 -12.62
C SER A 40 -22.98 -31.37 -11.86
N LEU A 41 -22.66 -31.80 -10.64
CA LEU A 41 -21.65 -31.16 -9.80
C LEU A 41 -20.25 -31.60 -10.23
N HIS A 42 -19.72 -30.97 -11.27
CA HIS A 42 -18.28 -30.88 -11.45
C HIS A 42 -17.85 -29.46 -11.82
N HIS A 43 -17.73 -28.62 -10.78
CA HIS A 43 -17.00 -27.37 -10.87
C HIS A 43 -16.21 -27.15 -9.59
N ARG A 44 -14.99 -27.69 -9.58
CA ARG A 44 -13.96 -27.34 -8.61
C ARG A 44 -13.22 -26.13 -9.17
N TRP A 45 -13.61 -24.94 -8.73
CA TRP A 45 -12.89 -23.69 -9.01
C TRP A 45 -12.27 -23.19 -7.71
N LEU A 46 -10.95 -23.24 -7.65
CA LEU A 46 -10.14 -22.46 -6.71
C LEU A 46 -10.12 -21.02 -7.25
N GLY A 47 -10.44 -20.04 -6.41
CA GLY A 47 -10.55 -18.64 -6.81
C GLY A 47 -9.32 -18.17 -7.58
N ALA A 48 -9.53 -17.63 -8.77
CA ALA A 48 -8.49 -16.95 -9.53
C ALA A 48 -8.47 -15.47 -9.12
N VAL A 49 -7.46 -15.09 -8.34
CA VAL A 49 -7.10 -13.68 -8.11
C VAL A 49 -6.36 -13.22 -9.35
N VAL A 50 -6.87 -12.20 -10.05
CA VAL A 50 -6.07 -11.49 -11.05
C VAL A 50 -5.07 -10.64 -10.28
N MET A 51 -3.87 -11.19 -10.12
CA MET A 51 -2.71 -10.40 -9.73
C MET A 51 -2.53 -9.33 -10.80
N VAL A 52 -2.52 -8.05 -10.42
CA VAL A 52 -1.78 -7.07 -11.23
C VAL A 52 -0.36 -7.61 -11.29
N GLU A 53 0.04 -8.13 -12.44
CA GLU A 53 1.26 -8.88 -12.66
C GLU A 53 2.46 -8.14 -12.06
N ARG A 54 3.04 -8.68 -10.99
CA ARG A 54 4.48 -8.58 -10.85
C ARG A 54 5.07 -9.46 -11.95
N VAL A 55 5.60 -8.84 -13.00
CA VAL A 55 6.67 -9.48 -13.77
C VAL A 55 7.83 -9.63 -12.80
N VAL A 56 7.91 -10.79 -12.13
CA VAL A 56 9.07 -11.15 -11.32
C VAL A 56 10.22 -11.34 -12.28
N ASN A 57 11.08 -10.32 -12.37
CA ASN A 57 12.34 -10.43 -13.10
C ASN A 57 13.33 -11.20 -12.22
N VAL A 58 13.99 -12.22 -12.79
CA VAL A 58 14.95 -13.15 -12.16
C VAL A 58 16.18 -12.43 -11.54
N SER A 59 16.30 -11.11 -11.67
CA SER A 59 17.26 -10.27 -10.94
C SER A 59 16.98 -10.05 -9.44
N SER A 60 15.83 -10.52 -8.91
CA SER A 60 15.41 -10.29 -7.50
C SER A 60 16.28 -10.99 -6.44
N CYS A 61 16.82 -12.17 -6.73
CA CYS A 61 17.50 -13.00 -5.73
C CYS A 61 18.77 -12.34 -5.12
N ARG A 62 19.49 -11.50 -5.90
CA ARG A 62 20.69 -10.78 -5.42
C ARG A 62 20.34 -9.49 -4.66
N LYS A 63 19.21 -8.85 -4.93
CA LYS A 63 18.76 -7.62 -4.25
C LYS A 63 18.18 -7.89 -2.87
N GLU A 64 17.47 -9.01 -2.71
CA GLU A 64 16.89 -9.42 -1.42
C GLU A 64 17.96 -9.71 -0.36
N TRP A 65 19.03 -10.44 -0.71
CA TRP A 65 20.12 -10.76 0.23
C TRP A 65 20.91 -9.52 0.66
N PHE A 66 21.15 -8.56 -0.24
CA PHE A 66 21.87 -7.32 0.06
C PHE A 66 21.02 -6.34 0.90
N ASN A 67 19.71 -6.23 0.63
CA ASN A 67 18.82 -5.36 1.40
C ASN A 67 18.60 -5.87 2.84
N GLN A 68 18.50 -7.18 3.05
CA GLN A 68 18.39 -7.76 4.40
C GLN A 68 19.61 -7.47 5.29
N HIS A 69 20.82 -7.54 4.73
CA HIS A 69 22.05 -7.30 5.48
C HIS A 69 22.26 -5.82 5.82
N VAL A 70 21.78 -4.89 4.97
CA VAL A 70 21.85 -3.45 5.24
C VAL A 70 20.81 -3.00 6.27
N GLU A 71 19.58 -3.52 6.23
CA GLU A 71 18.56 -3.21 7.24
C GLU A 71 19.03 -3.61 8.65
N SER A 72 19.75 -4.72 8.82
CA SER A 72 20.27 -5.17 10.12
C SER A 72 21.24 -4.20 10.83
N ARG A 73 21.72 -3.16 10.13
CA ARG A 73 22.65 -2.16 10.67
C ARG A 73 22.01 -0.80 10.94
N LEU A 74 20.77 -0.60 10.54
CA LEU A 74 20.06 0.66 10.77
C LEU A 74 19.42 0.64 12.16
N GLU A 75 19.49 1.78 12.86
CA GLU A 75 18.74 1.94 14.10
C GLU A 75 17.24 2.05 13.81
N ASN A 76 16.42 1.68 14.80
CA ASN A 76 14.98 1.87 14.71
C ASN A 76 14.64 3.36 14.59
N CYS A 77 13.65 3.69 13.76
CA CYS A 77 13.11 5.04 13.69
C CYS A 77 12.67 5.52 15.10
N PRO A 78 12.69 6.82 15.39
CA PRO A 78 12.23 7.34 16.68
C PRO A 78 10.79 6.92 16.95
N SER A 79 10.42 6.77 18.23
CA SER A 79 9.06 6.37 18.63
C SER A 79 8.01 7.41 18.22
N VAL A 80 8.39 8.68 18.19
CA VAL A 80 7.60 9.77 17.63
C VAL A 80 8.33 10.29 16.40
N PRO A 81 7.74 10.19 15.20
CA PRO A 81 8.34 10.71 13.98
C PRO A 81 8.63 12.22 14.09
N PRO A 82 9.82 12.70 13.69
CA PRO A 82 10.24 14.08 13.93
C PRO A 82 9.62 15.07 12.94
N LYS A 83 9.00 14.58 11.85
CA LYS A 83 8.43 15.40 10.76
C LYS A 83 6.93 15.68 10.94
N LEU A 84 6.36 15.33 12.09
CA LEU A 84 4.96 15.61 12.40
C LEU A 84 4.77 17.10 12.67
N SER A 85 3.68 17.65 12.12
CA SER A 85 3.37 19.07 12.14
C SER A 85 2.00 19.41 12.74
N GLY A 86 1.18 18.39 13.04
CA GLY A 86 -0.18 18.57 13.51
C GLY A 86 -1.16 18.72 12.35
N PRO A 87 -2.06 19.71 12.40
CA PRO A 87 -3.05 19.95 11.35
C PRO A 87 -2.41 20.07 9.96
N ILE A 88 -2.96 19.34 9.00
CA ILE A 88 -2.52 19.34 7.61
C ILE A 88 -3.67 19.75 6.67
N PRO A 89 -3.39 20.51 5.60
CA PRO A 89 -4.42 20.88 4.64
C PRO A 89 -4.86 19.66 3.82
N VAL A 90 -6.17 19.48 3.68
CA VAL A 90 -6.75 18.49 2.77
C VAL A 90 -7.04 19.16 1.43
N ASN A 91 -6.39 18.66 0.37
CA ASN A 91 -6.65 19.13 -1.00
C ASN A 91 -7.52 18.11 -1.73
N THR A 92 -8.77 18.49 -2.00
CA THR A 92 -9.78 17.65 -2.69
C THR A 92 -9.81 17.84 -4.20
N VAL A 93 -8.92 18.67 -4.76
CA VAL A 93 -8.87 18.92 -6.20
C VAL A 93 -8.41 17.65 -6.93
N GLU A 94 -9.16 17.26 -7.98
CA GLU A 94 -8.77 16.14 -8.83
C GLU A 94 -7.44 16.44 -9.53
N ARG A 95 -6.54 15.46 -9.48
CA ARG A 95 -5.27 15.50 -10.21
C ARG A 95 -5.13 14.24 -11.02
N ASN A 96 -4.43 14.34 -12.15
CA ASN A 96 -4.11 13.16 -12.94
C ASN A 96 -3.06 12.28 -12.24
N TRP A 97 -3.02 11.00 -12.63
CA TRP A 97 -2.10 10.02 -12.06
C TRP A 97 -0.62 10.41 -12.22
N THR A 98 -0.26 11.09 -13.31
CA THR A 98 1.10 11.54 -13.57
C THR A 98 1.57 12.59 -12.56
N ALA A 99 0.71 13.54 -12.19
CA ALA A 99 1.00 14.55 -11.18
C ALA A 99 1.13 13.89 -9.79
N ILE A 100 0.20 13.00 -9.45
CA ILE A 100 0.23 12.24 -8.20
C ILE A 100 1.52 11.42 -8.09
N SER A 101 1.94 10.74 -9.17
CA SER A 101 3.20 9.99 -9.21
C SER A 101 4.42 10.87 -8.97
N ARG A 102 4.44 12.05 -9.60
CA ARG A 102 5.58 12.96 -9.56
C ARG A 102 5.76 13.55 -8.17
N GLU A 103 4.66 13.91 -7.52
CA GLU A 103 4.66 14.45 -6.17
C GLU A 103 4.99 13.40 -5.10
N ASN A 104 4.75 12.12 -5.39
CA ASN A 104 5.04 11.00 -4.50
C ASN A 104 6.15 10.09 -5.09
N SER A 105 7.21 10.71 -5.62
CA SER A 105 8.30 10.02 -6.31
C SER A 105 9.12 9.06 -5.43
N ASN A 106 9.01 9.20 -4.11
CA ASN A 106 9.66 8.30 -3.14
C ASN A 106 8.93 6.96 -2.98
N VAL A 107 7.69 6.85 -3.47
CA VAL A 107 6.86 5.65 -3.37
C VAL A 107 7.31 4.63 -4.41
N GLU A 108 7.55 3.41 -3.95
CA GLU A 108 7.93 2.28 -4.79
C GLU A 108 6.73 1.72 -5.56
N PRO A 109 6.98 1.03 -6.70
CA PRO A 109 5.97 0.28 -7.41
C PRO A 109 5.11 -0.60 -6.49
N GLY A 110 3.80 -0.54 -6.67
CA GLY A 110 2.81 -1.22 -5.83
C GLY A 110 2.19 -0.33 -4.74
N GLY A 111 2.60 0.93 -4.62
CA GLY A 111 2.14 1.81 -3.54
C GLY A 111 2.82 1.49 -2.21
N LEU A 112 4.06 1.01 -2.29
CA LEU A 112 4.89 0.62 -1.15
C LEU A 112 5.83 1.77 -0.78
N TRP A 113 6.09 1.95 0.51
CA TRP A 113 7.08 2.93 0.96
C TRP A 113 7.67 2.50 2.30
N ARG A 114 8.95 2.82 2.49
CA ARG A 114 9.66 2.64 3.76
C ARG A 114 10.73 3.73 3.94
N PRO A 115 11.05 4.11 5.19
CA PRO A 115 12.16 5.01 5.46
C PRO A 115 13.49 4.37 5.01
N ARG A 116 14.39 5.19 4.47
CA ARG A 116 15.74 4.73 4.05
C ARG A 116 16.80 4.91 5.12
N ASP A 117 16.56 5.81 6.06
CA ASP A 117 17.54 6.25 7.06
C ASP A 117 17.41 5.51 8.40
N CYS A 118 16.34 4.75 8.61
CA CYS A 118 16.05 4.02 9.84
C CYS A 118 15.15 2.80 9.57
N MET A 119 15.14 1.83 10.49
CA MET A 119 14.20 0.72 10.45
C MET A 119 12.83 1.16 10.99
N ALA A 120 11.78 1.04 10.17
CA ALA A 120 10.42 1.35 10.60
C ALA A 120 9.98 0.42 11.73
N ARG A 121 9.42 1.00 12.80
CA ARG A 121 8.88 0.22 13.93
C ARG A 121 7.60 -0.54 13.58
N HIS A 122 6.87 -0.05 12.60
CA HIS A 122 5.56 -0.55 12.23
C HIS A 122 5.51 -0.89 10.75
N HIS A 123 5.12 -2.13 10.47
CA HIS A 123 4.85 -2.63 9.13
C HIS A 123 3.34 -2.69 8.94
N VAL A 124 2.80 -1.85 8.05
CA VAL A 124 1.36 -1.54 7.98
C VAL A 124 0.79 -1.83 6.59
N ALA A 125 -0.25 -2.65 6.53
CA ALA A 125 -1.09 -2.78 5.34
C ALA A 125 -2.30 -1.86 5.46
N ILE A 126 -2.43 -0.90 4.54
CA ILE A 126 -3.63 -0.06 4.41
C ILE A 126 -4.55 -0.75 3.41
N VAL A 127 -5.68 -1.28 3.87
CA VAL A 127 -6.65 -1.99 3.04
C VAL A 127 -7.85 -1.09 2.75
N VAL A 128 -8.08 -0.81 1.48
CA VAL A 128 -9.11 0.12 1.00
C VAL A 128 -10.12 -0.62 0.13
N PRO A 129 -11.33 -0.93 0.63
CA PRO A 129 -12.40 -1.44 -0.20
C PRO A 129 -12.83 -0.36 -1.21
N TYR A 130 -12.93 -0.75 -2.48
CA TYR A 130 -13.08 0.20 -3.58
C TYR A 130 -14.04 -0.31 -4.66
N ARG A 131 -14.81 0.61 -5.24
CA ARG A 131 -15.62 0.40 -6.45
C ARG A 131 -16.03 1.75 -7.05
N ASP A 132 -15.79 1.95 -8.35
CA ASP A 132 -16.30 3.08 -9.15
C ASP A 132 -16.15 4.48 -8.52
N ARG A 133 -15.00 4.77 -7.90
CA ARG A 133 -14.73 6.02 -7.16
C ARG A 133 -13.38 6.63 -7.54
N GLU A 134 -13.08 6.68 -8.83
CA GLU A 134 -11.73 7.01 -9.33
C GLU A 134 -11.25 8.39 -8.86
N TRP A 135 -12.14 9.38 -8.85
CA TRP A 135 -11.85 10.73 -8.36
C TRP A 135 -11.42 10.70 -6.88
N GLN A 136 -12.20 10.06 -6.01
CA GLN A 136 -11.88 9.92 -4.59
C GLN A 136 -10.57 9.15 -4.41
N LEU A 137 -10.33 8.11 -5.22
CA LEU A 137 -9.10 7.33 -5.16
C LEU A 137 -7.87 8.19 -5.51
N LYS A 138 -7.94 9.04 -6.52
CA LYS A 138 -6.86 9.99 -6.87
C LYS A 138 -6.54 10.94 -5.72
N VAL A 139 -7.58 11.52 -5.12
CA VAL A 139 -7.43 12.40 -3.95
C VAL A 139 -6.80 11.63 -2.78
N PHE A 140 -7.34 10.45 -2.48
CA PHE A 140 -6.87 9.55 -1.42
C PHE A 140 -5.39 9.19 -1.58
N VAL A 141 -4.99 8.62 -2.71
CA VAL A 141 -3.59 8.22 -2.95
C VAL A 141 -2.66 9.43 -2.87
N GLY A 142 -3.07 10.56 -3.46
CA GLY A 142 -2.28 11.78 -3.44
C GLY A 142 -2.08 12.39 -2.05
N HIS A 143 -3.03 12.20 -1.14
CA HIS A 143 -2.98 12.69 0.25
C HIS A 143 -2.29 11.70 1.18
N MET A 144 -2.67 10.43 1.12
CA MET A 144 -2.23 9.39 2.05
C MET A 144 -0.75 9.09 1.95
N HIS A 145 -0.14 9.13 0.76
CA HIS A 145 1.30 8.89 0.65
C HIS A 145 2.13 9.92 1.42
N LYS A 146 1.81 11.22 1.24
CA LYS A 146 2.47 12.32 1.95
C LYS A 146 2.25 12.24 3.45
N PHE A 147 1.03 11.88 3.84
CA PHE A 147 0.65 11.72 5.24
C PHE A 147 1.40 10.57 5.93
N LEU A 148 1.44 9.37 5.31
CA LEU A 148 2.07 8.18 5.87
C LEU A 148 3.61 8.25 5.85
N GLU A 149 4.21 8.88 4.83
CA GLU A 149 5.67 9.07 4.74
C GLU A 149 6.22 9.87 5.94
N LYS A 150 5.50 10.91 6.37
CA LYS A 150 5.89 11.68 7.57
C LYS A 150 5.93 10.84 8.84
N GLN A 151 5.16 9.76 8.90
CA GLN A 151 5.06 8.88 10.06
C GLN A 151 6.16 7.80 10.12
N GLN A 152 7.07 7.76 9.14
CA GLN A 152 8.19 6.80 9.08
C GLN A 152 7.75 5.32 9.19
N LEU A 153 6.60 4.99 8.60
CA LEU A 153 6.05 3.64 8.54
C LEU A 153 6.66 2.85 7.38
N ASN A 154 6.75 1.53 7.50
CA ASN A 154 6.91 0.65 6.35
C ASN A 154 5.49 0.23 5.93
N TYR A 155 4.96 0.79 4.86
CA TYR A 155 3.55 0.59 4.50
C TYR A 155 3.34 0.16 3.06
N GLY A 156 2.19 -0.48 2.83
CA GLY A 156 1.64 -0.70 1.50
C GLY A 156 0.15 -0.36 1.45
N ILE A 157 -0.28 0.26 0.34
CA ILE A 157 -1.69 0.57 0.08
C ILE A 157 -2.28 -0.48 -0.87
N TYR A 158 -3.32 -1.16 -0.40
CA TYR A 158 -4.04 -2.22 -1.12
C TYR A 158 -5.44 -1.74 -1.47
N ILE A 159 -5.68 -1.50 -2.76
CA ILE A 159 -7.00 -1.13 -3.26
C ILE A 159 -7.70 -2.43 -3.66
N VAL A 160 -8.77 -2.78 -2.94
CA VAL A 160 -9.51 -4.02 -3.16
C VAL A 160 -10.78 -3.68 -3.94
N GLU A 161 -10.72 -3.94 -5.24
CA GLU A 161 -11.78 -3.62 -6.18
C GLU A 161 -12.78 -4.78 -6.31
N GLU A 162 -14.05 -4.46 -6.09
CA GLU A 162 -15.13 -5.43 -6.31
C GLU A 162 -15.59 -5.44 -7.76
N ALA A 163 -15.56 -6.60 -8.40
CA ALA A 163 -16.07 -6.74 -9.76
C ALA A 163 -17.61 -6.68 -9.82
N LEU A 164 -18.11 -5.97 -10.83
CA LEU A 164 -19.52 -5.93 -11.20
C LEU A 164 -20.00 -7.33 -11.68
N PRO A 165 -21.30 -7.67 -11.55
CA PRO A 165 -22.45 -6.82 -11.18
C PRO A 165 -22.89 -6.96 -9.71
N THR A 166 -21.99 -7.34 -8.80
CA THR A 166 -22.38 -7.68 -7.42
C THR A 166 -22.75 -6.48 -6.54
N ARG A 167 -23.42 -6.72 -5.42
CA ARG A 167 -23.68 -5.69 -4.40
C ARG A 167 -22.42 -5.46 -3.57
N PHE A 168 -22.13 -4.19 -3.30
CA PHE A 168 -20.94 -3.78 -2.55
C PHE A 168 -20.89 -4.37 -1.15
N ASN A 169 -19.94 -5.28 -0.93
CA ASN A 169 -19.67 -5.87 0.37
C ASN A 169 -18.34 -5.38 0.94
N ARG A 170 -18.39 -4.23 1.63
CA ARG A 170 -17.25 -3.58 2.27
C ARG A 170 -16.46 -4.52 3.19
N ALA A 171 -17.14 -5.30 4.04
CA ALA A 171 -16.50 -6.19 5.01
C ALA A 171 -15.78 -7.37 4.34
N MET A 172 -16.38 -7.93 3.28
CA MET A 172 -15.75 -8.99 2.49
C MET A 172 -14.45 -8.49 1.83
N LEU A 173 -14.46 -7.30 1.24
CA LEU A 173 -13.27 -6.70 0.62
C LEU A 173 -12.15 -6.43 1.63
N MET A 174 -12.50 -6.03 2.86
CA MET A 174 -11.52 -5.89 3.96
C MET A 174 -10.85 -7.23 4.29
N ASN A 175 -11.63 -8.31 4.44
CA ASN A 175 -11.09 -9.65 4.71
C ASN A 175 -10.20 -10.15 3.57
N ILE A 176 -10.61 -9.92 2.32
CA ILE A 176 -9.81 -10.26 1.14
C ILE A 176 -8.51 -9.47 1.12
N GLY A 177 -8.58 -8.16 1.37
CA GLY A 177 -7.39 -7.31 1.42
C GLY A 177 -6.41 -7.74 2.51
N TYR A 178 -6.91 -8.13 3.69
CA TYR A 178 -6.07 -8.75 4.73
C TYR A 178 -5.37 -10.02 4.21
N ALA A 179 -6.13 -10.94 3.62
CA ALA A 179 -5.59 -12.21 3.12
C ALA A 179 -4.55 -12.00 2.00
N GLU A 180 -4.81 -11.10 1.05
CA GLU A 180 -3.89 -10.85 -0.06
C GLU A 180 -2.65 -10.04 0.36
N ALA A 181 -2.80 -9.04 1.23
CA ALA A 181 -1.66 -8.29 1.76
C ALA A 181 -0.71 -9.22 2.55
N SER A 182 -1.25 -10.16 3.30
CA SER A 182 -0.49 -11.15 4.08
C SER A 182 0.35 -12.10 3.22
N LYS A 183 -0.02 -12.31 1.95
CA LYS A 183 0.78 -13.10 1.00
C LYS A 183 1.96 -12.32 0.44
N GLN A 184 1.91 -10.98 0.45
CA GLN A 184 2.90 -10.13 -0.21
C GLN A 184 4.01 -9.68 0.73
N ALA A 185 3.71 -9.46 2.01
CA ALA A 185 4.69 -9.12 3.02
C ALA A 185 4.22 -9.51 4.42
N ASN A 186 5.17 -9.61 5.36
CA ASN A 186 4.88 -9.83 6.77
C ASN A 186 4.50 -8.50 7.45
N TYR A 187 3.22 -8.17 7.43
CA TYR A 187 2.68 -6.99 8.08
C TYR A 187 2.36 -7.26 9.55
N SER A 188 2.75 -6.32 10.41
CA SER A 188 2.43 -6.35 11.84
C SER A 188 1.09 -5.69 12.18
N CYS A 189 0.54 -4.90 11.25
CA CYS A 189 -0.62 -4.05 11.46
C CYS A 189 -1.44 -3.94 10.18
N TYR A 190 -2.77 -3.94 10.33
CA TYR A 190 -3.71 -3.80 9.23
C TYR A 190 -4.67 -2.67 9.58
N ILE A 191 -4.80 -1.71 8.66
CA ILE A 191 -5.69 -0.56 8.80
C ILE A 191 -6.72 -0.65 7.69
N PHE A 192 -7.98 -0.78 8.07
CA PHE A 192 -9.10 -0.75 7.14
C PHE A 192 -9.57 0.69 6.96
N HIS A 193 -9.61 1.16 5.72
CA HIS A 193 -9.79 2.57 5.43
C HIS A 193 -10.79 2.82 4.31
N ASP A 194 -11.71 3.77 4.49
CA ASP A 194 -12.57 4.20 3.39
C ASP A 194 -11.82 5.15 2.46
N VAL A 195 -12.05 5.04 1.15
CA VAL A 195 -11.37 5.86 0.14
C VAL A 195 -11.71 7.36 0.26
N ASP A 196 -12.81 7.72 0.90
CA ASP A 196 -13.30 9.10 1.03
C ASP A 196 -13.06 9.73 2.41
N LEU A 197 -12.36 9.04 3.33
CA LEU A 197 -11.89 9.62 4.58
C LEU A 197 -10.44 10.08 4.40
N LEU A 198 -10.13 11.31 4.79
CA LEU A 198 -8.78 11.87 4.72
C LEU A 198 -8.40 12.42 6.09
N PRO A 199 -7.26 12.02 6.67
CA PRO A 199 -6.83 12.56 7.95
C PRO A 199 -6.42 14.02 7.82
N GLU A 200 -6.89 14.86 8.74
CA GLU A 200 -6.61 16.30 8.80
C GLU A 200 -5.49 16.65 9.80
N ASP A 201 -4.95 15.67 10.52
CA ASP A 201 -3.90 15.87 11.51
C ASP A 201 -2.89 14.71 11.47
N ASP A 202 -1.63 15.01 11.17
CA ASP A 202 -0.56 14.00 11.04
C ASP A 202 -0.13 13.37 12.38
N ARG A 203 -0.62 13.88 13.52
CA ARG A 203 -0.47 13.26 14.83
C ARG A 203 -1.41 12.06 15.04
N ASN A 204 -2.38 11.85 14.15
CA ASN A 204 -3.13 10.59 14.09
C ASN A 204 -2.23 9.50 13.51
N ILE A 205 -1.52 8.77 14.37
CA ILE A 205 -0.53 7.76 13.93
C ILE A 205 -1.23 6.50 13.41
N TYR A 206 -0.93 6.14 12.16
CA TYR A 206 -1.40 4.96 11.45
C TYR A 206 -0.56 3.74 11.81
N SER A 207 -0.57 3.41 13.11
CA SER A 207 -0.03 2.18 13.68
C SER A 207 -1.06 1.50 14.59
N CYS A 208 -0.87 0.20 14.82
CA CYS A 208 -1.75 -0.60 15.66
C CYS A 208 -1.23 -0.58 17.11
N PRO A 209 -2.04 -0.15 18.09
CA PRO A 209 -1.75 -0.39 19.50
C PRO A 209 -2.19 -1.81 19.92
N ASP A 210 -2.06 -2.13 21.21
CA ASP A 210 -2.41 -3.46 21.75
C ASP A 210 -3.90 -3.81 21.65
N GLN A 211 -4.77 -2.81 21.48
CA GLN A 211 -6.23 -2.97 21.35
C GLN A 211 -6.71 -2.40 20.02
N PRO A 212 -7.85 -2.87 19.47
CA PRO A 212 -8.42 -2.29 18.26
C PRO A 212 -8.62 -0.78 18.39
N ARG A 213 -8.15 -0.02 17.39
CA ARG A 213 -8.23 1.45 17.37
C ARG A 213 -9.25 1.90 16.32
N HIS A 214 -10.21 2.72 16.75
CA HIS A 214 -11.03 3.50 15.83
C HIS A 214 -10.31 4.80 15.50
N MET A 215 -10.02 5.04 14.22
CA MET A 215 -9.15 6.15 13.79
C MET A 215 -9.90 7.40 13.33
N SER A 216 -11.07 7.24 12.72
CA SER A 216 -11.93 8.33 12.23
C SER A 216 -12.95 8.72 13.29
N VAL A 217 -12.48 9.19 14.46
CA VAL A 217 -13.35 9.50 15.61
C VAL A 217 -14.18 10.77 15.40
N ALA A 218 -13.61 11.78 14.71
CA ALA A 218 -14.27 13.04 14.43
C ALA A 218 -14.19 13.33 12.93
N VAL A 219 -15.33 13.34 12.26
CA VAL A 219 -15.43 13.50 10.80
C VAL A 219 -16.19 14.80 10.48
N ASP A 220 -15.71 15.53 9.47
CA ASP A 220 -16.26 16.80 9.00
C ASP A 220 -17.75 16.71 8.63
N LYS A 221 -18.17 15.60 8.00
CA LYS A 221 -19.56 15.30 7.65
C LYS A 221 -20.49 15.31 8.86
N PHE A 222 -19.97 14.96 10.04
CA PHE A 222 -20.69 14.99 11.31
C PHE A 222 -20.35 16.24 12.14
N LYS A 223 -19.74 17.25 11.52
CA LYS A 223 -19.27 18.49 12.16
C LYS A 223 -18.36 18.22 13.36
N TYR A 224 -17.54 17.16 13.26
CA TYR A 224 -16.63 16.70 14.30
C TYR A 224 -17.34 16.33 15.63
N LYS A 225 -18.62 15.93 15.55
CA LYS A 225 -19.41 15.46 16.70
C LYS A 225 -19.55 13.94 16.67
N TYR A 226 -19.55 13.35 17.86
CA TYR A 226 -19.74 11.93 18.14
C TYR A 226 -21.19 11.59 18.44
#